data_AF-A0AA41WJU9-F1
#
_entry.id   AF-A0AA41WJU9-F1
#
_cell.length_a   1.000
_cell.length_b   1.000
_cell.length_c   1.000
_cell.angle_alpha   90.00
_cell.angle_beta   90.00
_cell.angle_gamma   90.00
#
_symmetry.space_group_name_H-M   'P 1'
#
loop_
_entity.id
_entity.type
_entity.pdbx_description
1 polymer ?
#
loop_
_entity_poly.entity_id
_entity_poly.type
_entity_poly.pdbx_seq_one_letter_code
_entity_poly.pdbx_strand_id
1 'polypeptide(L)'
;MAWHPETAAVRVAVPRSPYGENAEALYLTSGYVQPSAEAAAARFAGDEDGYTYGRYGNPTTASFEQRLAALEGTEAAIATSSGMAAILMLA
;
A
#
# COMPACT_ATOMS: atom_id res chain seq x y z
N MET A 1 -3.28 7.76 21.89
CA MET A 1 -1.85 7.80 22.28
C MET A 1 -1.05 7.34 21.09
N ALA A 2 -0.21 8.21 20.51
CA ALA A 2 0.64 7.83 19.38
C ALA A 2 1.75 6.88 19.87
N TRP A 3 2.07 5.86 19.08
CA TRP A 3 3.20 4.97 19.37
C TRP A 3 4.53 5.73 19.25
N HIS A 4 5.56 5.22 19.91
CA HIS A 4 6.94 5.68 19.67
C HIS A 4 7.37 5.30 18.24
N PRO A 5 8.21 6.10 17.54
CA PRO A 5 8.58 5.86 16.14
C PRO A 5 9.10 4.44 15.87
N GLU A 6 9.90 3.88 16.76
CA GLU A 6 10.48 2.53 16.70
C GLU A 6 9.41 1.45 16.78
N THR A 7 8.32 1.71 17.53
CA THR A 7 7.17 0.81 17.54
C THR A 7 6.40 0.92 16.23
N ALA A 8 6.22 2.13 15.70
CA ALA A 8 5.57 2.35 14.41
C ALA A 8 6.34 1.67 13.25
N ALA A 9 7.68 1.75 13.27
CA ALA A 9 8.58 1.11 12.31
C ALA A 9 8.36 -0.41 12.20
N VAL A 10 7.96 -1.06 13.29
CA VAL A 10 7.76 -2.51 13.35
C VAL A 10 6.31 -2.90 13.13
N ARG A 11 5.35 -2.06 13.53
CA ARG A 11 3.95 -2.45 13.68
C ARG A 11 3.00 -1.84 12.67
N VAL A 12 3.34 -0.71 12.05
CA VAL A 12 2.52 -0.13 10.99
C VAL A 12 2.70 -0.94 9.71
N ALA A 13 1.59 -1.44 9.18
CA ALA A 13 1.51 -2.29 8.01
C ALA A 13 0.04 -2.39 7.55
N VAL A 14 -0.15 -2.91 6.33
CA VAL A 14 -1.47 -3.38 5.89
C VAL A 14 -1.99 -4.50 6.79
N PRO A 15 -3.32 -4.75 6.84
CA PRO A 15 -3.88 -5.89 7.53
C PRO A 15 -3.26 -7.21 7.06
N ARG A 16 -3.04 -8.13 8.00
CA ARG A 16 -2.59 -9.49 7.69
C ARG A 16 -3.55 -10.19 6.74
N SER A 17 -3.01 -11.12 5.98
CA SER A 17 -3.83 -12.03 5.20
C SER A 17 -4.72 -12.90 6.11
N PRO A 18 -5.70 -13.62 5.54
CA PRO A 18 -6.54 -14.57 6.27
C PRO A 18 -5.75 -15.67 7.01
N TYR A 19 -4.47 -15.86 6.72
CA TYR A 19 -3.61 -16.88 7.34
C TYR A 19 -2.91 -16.40 8.63
N GLY A 20 -2.97 -15.11 8.95
CA GLY A 20 -2.50 -14.58 10.24
C GLY A 20 -0.97 -14.61 10.41
N GLU A 21 -0.22 -14.51 9.33
CA GLU A 21 1.25 -14.51 9.32
C GLU A 21 1.86 -13.40 10.20
N ASN A 22 3.02 -13.69 10.81
CA ASN A 22 3.75 -12.69 11.60
C ASN A 22 4.49 -11.68 10.74
N ALA A 23 5.17 -12.16 9.69
CA ALA A 23 5.89 -11.35 8.72
C ALA A 23 4.96 -10.93 7.58
N GLU A 24 5.23 -9.80 6.94
CA GLU A 24 4.42 -9.32 5.82
C GLU A 24 4.47 -10.29 4.64
N ALA A 25 3.31 -10.59 4.08
CA ALA A 25 3.20 -11.40 2.87
C ALA A 25 3.73 -10.65 1.63
N LEU A 26 4.30 -11.40 0.69
CA LEU A 26 4.75 -10.87 -0.60
C LEU A 26 3.70 -11.15 -1.68
N TYR A 27 3.10 -10.09 -2.21
CA TYR A 27 2.10 -10.18 -3.28
C TYR A 27 2.75 -10.00 -4.65
N LEU A 28 3.40 -11.06 -5.15
CA LEU A 28 4.10 -11.08 -6.44
C LEU A 28 3.14 -11.29 -7.61
N THR A 29 2.26 -10.32 -7.84
CA THR A 29 1.29 -10.31 -8.94
C THR A 29 1.22 -8.94 -9.61
N SER A 30 0.88 -8.93 -10.89
CA SER A 30 0.62 -7.70 -11.64
C SER A 30 -0.82 -7.23 -11.54
N GLY A 31 -1.81 -8.12 -11.36
CA GLY A 31 -3.22 -7.78 -11.36
C GLY A 31 -4.03 -8.57 -10.33
N TYR A 32 -5.27 -8.11 -10.10
CA TYR A 32 -6.17 -8.67 -9.10
C TYR A 32 -7.53 -9.01 -9.71
N VAL A 33 -8.08 -10.14 -9.28
CA VAL A 33 -9.41 -10.60 -9.71
C VAL A 33 -10.48 -9.67 -9.15
N GLN A 34 -11.40 -9.27 -10.02
CA GLN A 34 -12.57 -8.48 -9.65
C GLN A 34 -13.78 -9.41 -9.49
N PRO A 35 -14.60 -9.26 -8.43
CA PRO A 35 -15.69 -10.18 -8.15
C PRO A 35 -16.85 -10.07 -9.16
N SER A 36 -17.02 -8.90 -9.79
CA SER A 36 -17.97 -8.67 -10.89
C SER A 36 -17.49 -7.54 -11.79
N ALA A 37 -18.15 -7.35 -12.94
CA ALA A 37 -17.88 -6.24 -13.85
C ALA A 37 -18.24 -4.89 -13.21
N GLU A 38 -19.32 -4.85 -12.42
CA GLU A 38 -19.75 -3.68 -11.67
C GLU A 38 -18.71 -3.28 -10.62
N ALA A 39 -18.18 -4.24 -9.86
CA ALA A 39 -17.13 -3.98 -8.87
C ALA A 39 -15.83 -3.50 -9.53
N ALA A 40 -15.48 -4.06 -10.70
CA ALA A 40 -14.34 -3.57 -11.48
C ALA A 40 -14.56 -2.09 -11.85
N ALA A 41 -15.70 -1.75 -12.43
CA ALA A 41 -16.03 -0.37 -12.81
C ALA A 41 -15.97 0.60 -11.62
N ALA A 42 -16.56 0.23 -10.48
CA ALA A 42 -16.55 1.04 -9.26
C ALA A 42 -15.12 1.31 -8.75
N ARG A 43 -14.25 0.29 -8.73
CA ARG A 43 -12.84 0.45 -8.32
C ARG A 43 -12.04 1.32 -9.28
N PHE A 44 -12.27 1.19 -10.58
CA PHE A 44 -11.63 2.06 -11.58
C PHE A 44 -12.14 3.52 -11.49
N ALA A 45 -13.38 3.73 -11.05
CA ALA A 45 -13.95 5.05 -10.78
C ALA A 45 -13.49 5.65 -9.43
N GLY A 46 -12.94 4.83 -8.53
CA GLY A 46 -12.57 5.24 -7.17
C GLY A 46 -13.74 5.24 -6.18
N ASP A 47 -14.88 4.68 -6.55
CA ASP A 47 -16.08 4.58 -5.70
C ASP A 47 -16.00 3.43 -4.68
N GLU A 48 -15.14 2.43 -4.95
CA GLU A 48 -14.85 1.30 -4.07
C GLU A 48 -13.34 1.12 -3.91
N ASP A 49 -12.89 0.89 -2.68
CA ASP A 49 -11.49 0.55 -2.40
C ASP A 49 -11.15 -0.85 -2.94
N GLY A 50 -9.94 -0.98 -3.47
CA GLY A 50 -9.42 -2.28 -3.86
C GLY A 50 -8.21 -2.20 -4.76
N TYR A 51 -7.44 -3.28 -4.78
CA TYR A 51 -6.33 -3.39 -5.71
C TYR A 51 -6.84 -3.83 -7.09
N THR A 52 -6.34 -3.19 -8.14
CA THR A 52 -6.66 -3.51 -9.55
C THR A 52 -5.41 -3.94 -10.29
N TYR A 53 -4.34 -3.16 -10.22
CA TYR A 53 -3.10 -3.39 -10.93
C TYR A 53 -1.88 -2.91 -10.14
N GLY A 54 -0.86 -3.77 -10.05
CA GLY A 54 0.35 -3.59 -9.23
C GLY A 54 1.20 -2.38 -9.59
N ARG A 55 1.00 -1.76 -10.76
CA ARG A 55 1.69 -0.52 -11.14
C ARG A 55 1.31 0.67 -10.26
N TYR A 56 0.07 0.70 -9.77
CA TYR A 56 -0.47 1.82 -8.98
C TYR A 56 -0.77 1.43 -7.53
N GLY A 57 -1.00 0.15 -7.26
CA GLY A 57 -1.26 -0.34 -5.91
C GLY A 57 -0.96 -1.83 -5.76
N ASN A 58 -0.23 -2.18 -4.71
CA ASN A 58 0.09 -3.55 -4.31
C ASN A 58 0.13 -3.61 -2.77
N PRO A 59 -0.45 -4.62 -2.09
CA PRO A 59 -0.46 -4.67 -0.63
C PRO A 59 0.93 -4.65 0.00
N THR A 60 1.93 -5.26 -0.65
CA THR A 60 3.32 -5.25 -0.19
C THR A 60 3.86 -3.82 -0.17
N THR A 61 3.65 -3.08 -1.25
CA THR A 61 4.10 -1.69 -1.42
C THR A 61 3.33 -0.74 -0.50
N ALA A 62 2.01 -0.92 -0.38
CA ALA A 62 1.16 -0.12 0.51
C ALA A 62 1.59 -0.24 1.99
N SER A 63 2.05 -1.43 2.41
CA SER A 63 2.59 -1.63 3.75
C SER A 63 3.84 -0.77 3.99
N PHE A 64 4.73 -0.70 3.00
CA PHE A 64 5.91 0.16 3.04
C PHE A 64 5.54 1.66 3.07
N GLU A 65 4.59 2.08 2.22
CA GLU A 65 4.10 3.47 2.17
C GLU A 65 3.50 3.92 3.50
N GLN A 66 2.60 3.11 4.08
CA GLN A 66 2.00 3.40 5.39
C GLN A 66 3.05 3.53 6.50
N ARG A 67 4.04 2.63 6.50
CA ARG A 67 5.12 2.64 7.49
C ARG A 67 6.01 3.87 7.34
N LEU A 68 6.38 4.23 6.12
CA LEU A 68 7.19 5.42 5.86
C LEU A 68 6.45 6.69 6.26
N ALA A 69 5.16 6.80 5.91
CA ALA A 69 4.34 7.94 6.29
C ALA A 69 4.26 8.10 7.83
N ALA A 70 4.04 6.99 8.54
CA ALA A 70 4.01 6.98 10.00
C ALA A 70 5.35 7.36 10.64
N LEU A 71 6.48 6.98 10.04
CA LEU A 71 7.82 7.34 10.53
C LEU A 71 8.13 8.82 10.36
N GLU A 72 7.72 9.40 9.24
CA GLU A 72 7.92 10.83 8.94
C GLU A 72 6.84 11.74 9.57
N GLY A 73 5.80 11.16 10.16
CA GLY A 73 4.66 11.92 10.70
C GLY A 73 3.84 12.64 9.63
N THR A 74 3.81 12.09 8.42
CA THR A 74 3.08 12.64 7.26
C THR A 74 1.74 11.93 7.07
N GLU A 75 0.85 12.53 6.29
CA GLU A 75 -0.47 11.95 6.00
C GLU A 75 -0.37 10.70 5.11
N ALA A 76 0.54 10.71 4.14
CA ALA A 76 0.71 9.64 3.16
C ALA A 76 2.13 9.63 2.58
N ALA A 77 2.51 8.50 2.00
CA ALA A 77 3.71 8.34 1.19
C ALA A 77 3.37 7.57 -0.09
N ILE A 78 4.15 7.79 -1.15
CA ILE A 78 4.01 7.07 -2.43
C ILE A 78 5.36 6.46 -2.77
N ALA A 79 5.39 5.15 -2.98
CA ALA A 79 6.58 4.43 -3.38
C ALA A 79 6.81 4.60 -4.89
N THR A 80 8.07 4.69 -5.27
CA THR A 80 8.49 4.84 -6.66
C THR A 80 9.61 3.87 -6.97
N SER A 81 9.94 3.70 -8.26
CA SER A 81 10.99 2.75 -8.67
C SER A 81 12.39 3.14 -8.22
N SER A 82 12.64 4.42 -7.91
CA SER A 82 13.95 4.93 -7.50
C SER A 82 13.84 6.32 -6.87
N GLY A 83 14.87 6.75 -6.13
CA GLY A 83 14.92 8.12 -5.59
C GLY A 83 14.80 9.20 -6.67
N MET A 84 15.37 9.00 -7.85
CA MET A 84 15.23 9.94 -8.96
C MET A 84 13.80 9.99 -9.52
N ALA A 85 13.08 8.86 -9.54
CA ALA A 85 11.68 8.83 -9.91
C ALA A 85 10.79 9.57 -8.89
N ALA A 86 11.11 9.44 -7.59
CA ALA A 86 10.44 10.22 -6.54
C ALA A 86 10.65 11.73 -6.74
N ILE A 87 11.88 12.15 -7.02
CA ILE A 87 12.17 13.58 -7.29
C ILE A 87 11.43 14.06 -8.54
N LEU A 88 11.43 13.26 -9.61
CA LEU A 88 10.74 13.61 -10.87
C LEU A 88 9.22 13.78 -10.68
N MET A 89 8.58 12.97 -9.82
CA MET A 89 7.13 13.08 -9.56
C MET A 89 6.73 14.35 -8.82
N LEU A 90 7.67 15.02 -8.14
CA LEU A 90 7.43 16.25 -7.40
C LEU A 90 7.70 17.53 -8.23
N ALA A 91 8.33 17.38 -9.39
CA ALA A 91 8.67 18.46 -10.31
C ALA A 91 7.52 18.74 -11.28
#